data_AF-A0A7X6V6H0-F1
#
_entry.id   AF-A0A7X6V6H0-F1
#
_cell.length_a   1.000
_cell.length_b   1.000
_cell.length_c   1.000
_cell.angle_alpha   90.00
_cell.angle_beta   90.00
_cell.angle_gamma   90.00
#
_symmetry.space_group_name_H-M   'P 1'
#
loop_
_entity.id
_entity.type
_entity.pdbx_description
1 polymer ?
#
loop_
_entity_poly.entity_id
_entity_poly.type
_entity_poly.pdbx_seq_one_letter_code
_entity_poly.pdbx_strand_id
1 'polypeptide(L)'
;TYGSILNPVLPGSRSKSGDAGNLAGGGGAVILNVSGSVVLDGTATSTSYRHANTGGSGGAINITCASISGSGIIDVGGTKSSYRGRDGGGGRVAVRLTENKSTFEDFGLAKIITGRTSSPSGWSVNQFASPGTIYLQAGNQAEGFGTVFICNSDGNLSLSPTFFPSIRADGLSDDFANASLSVEANAKVKIAADVKIKNLVIDDSSVMDLAGFRVTAASAVVAGIKLAGGEYSEADLAIINPGHFADSSATSTGLLKITGSATMIVIR
;
A
#
# COMPACT_ATOMS: atom_id res chain seq x y z
N THR A 1 -15.80 -0.70 -0.41
CA THR A 1 -14.84 -0.27 -1.44
C THR A 1 -13.93 0.76 -0.82
N TYR A 2 -12.65 0.73 -1.16
CA TYR A 2 -11.72 1.80 -0.76
C TYR A 2 -11.57 2.76 -1.95
N GLY A 3 -11.24 4.03 -1.66
CA GLY A 3 -11.22 5.10 -2.67
C GLY A 3 -10.03 5.02 -3.64
N SER A 4 -9.56 6.17 -4.10
CA SER A 4 -8.28 6.29 -4.80
C SER A 4 -7.11 6.09 -3.83
N ILE A 5 -6.02 5.47 -4.28
CA ILE A 5 -4.72 5.44 -3.58
C ILE A 5 -3.98 6.75 -3.82
N LEU A 6 -4.03 7.24 -5.06
CA LEU A 6 -3.38 8.50 -5.42
C LEU A 6 -4.09 9.69 -4.74
N ASN A 7 -5.42 9.70 -4.65
CA ASN A 7 -6.22 10.80 -4.12
C ASN A 7 -7.25 10.31 -3.09
N PRO A 8 -6.81 9.83 -1.91
CA PRO A 8 -7.69 9.25 -0.92
C PRO A 8 -8.55 10.34 -0.25
N VAL A 9 -9.88 10.18 -0.32
CA VAL A 9 -10.84 11.14 0.25
C VAL A 9 -11.95 10.47 1.07
N LEU A 10 -11.93 9.13 1.14
CA LEU A 10 -12.96 8.36 1.83
C LEU A 10 -12.51 7.99 3.24
N PRO A 11 -13.43 8.00 4.22
CA PRO A 11 -13.15 7.50 5.56
C PRO A 11 -12.92 5.98 5.55
N GLY A 12 -12.36 5.50 6.65
CA GLY A 12 -12.20 4.09 6.94
C GLY A 12 -13.53 3.36 7.14
N SER A 13 -13.50 2.05 6.98
CA SER A 13 -14.66 1.19 7.17
C SER A 13 -14.86 0.84 8.64
N ARG A 14 -16.13 0.75 9.07
CA ARG A 14 -16.50 0.19 10.38
C ARG A 14 -16.19 -1.31 10.43
N SER A 15 -15.96 -1.84 11.63
CA SER A 15 -15.93 -3.30 11.83
C SER A 15 -17.29 -3.94 11.56
N LYS A 16 -17.35 -5.23 11.19
CA LYS A 16 -18.62 -6.00 11.23
C LYS A 16 -18.95 -6.39 12.67
N SER A 17 -20.20 -6.19 13.09
CA SER A 17 -20.74 -6.60 14.38
C SER A 17 -21.06 -8.11 14.41
N GLY A 18 -20.76 -8.78 15.52
CA GLY A 18 -21.62 -9.86 16.02
C GLY A 18 -22.82 -9.24 16.75
N ASP A 19 -23.86 -10.04 17.03
CA ASP A 19 -25.25 -9.65 17.41
C ASP A 19 -25.47 -8.56 18.49
N ALA A 20 -24.44 -8.01 19.12
CA ALA A 20 -24.54 -7.08 20.25
C ALA A 20 -24.24 -5.59 19.94
N GLY A 21 -24.33 -5.13 18.69
CA GLY A 21 -24.26 -3.68 18.36
C GLY A 21 -22.92 -2.97 18.61
N ASN A 22 -21.88 -3.69 19.00
CA ASN A 22 -20.55 -3.16 19.31
C ASN A 22 -19.73 -2.89 18.03
N LEU A 23 -19.93 -1.72 17.42
CA LEU A 23 -19.27 -1.32 16.18
C LEU A 23 -18.09 -0.38 16.44
N ALA A 24 -16.91 -0.80 16.00
CA ALA A 24 -15.73 0.04 15.93
C ALA A 24 -15.79 0.93 14.68
N GLY A 25 -15.70 2.25 14.86
CA GLY A 25 -15.70 3.23 13.77
C GLY A 25 -14.39 3.22 12.99
N GLY A 26 -14.47 3.36 11.67
CA GLY A 26 -13.28 3.60 10.84
C GLY A 26 -12.72 5.01 11.06
N GLY A 27 -11.48 5.24 10.65
CA GLY A 27 -10.87 6.57 10.69
C GLY A 27 -11.57 7.57 9.78
N GLY A 28 -11.39 8.87 10.04
CA GLY A 28 -11.99 9.94 9.22
C GLY A 28 -11.29 10.16 7.87
N ALA A 29 -11.48 11.35 7.31
CA ALA A 29 -10.69 11.81 6.17
C ALA A 29 -10.23 13.25 6.42
N VAL A 30 -8.92 13.50 6.30
CA VAL A 30 -8.34 14.84 6.40
C VAL A 30 -7.77 15.20 5.03
N ILE A 31 -8.21 16.32 4.48
CA ILE A 31 -7.81 16.80 3.15
C ILE A 31 -7.25 18.21 3.32
N LEU A 32 -5.97 18.40 3.00
CA LEU A 32 -5.26 19.67 3.13
C LEU A 32 -4.72 20.10 1.76
N ASN A 33 -5.11 21.28 1.32
CA ASN A 33 -4.58 21.93 0.12
C ASN A 33 -3.95 23.26 0.55
N VAL A 34 -2.63 23.29 0.63
CA VAL A 34 -1.84 24.41 1.14
C VAL A 34 -0.98 24.93 -0.02
N SER A 35 -1.04 26.23 -0.32
CA SER A 35 -0.22 26.80 -1.40
C SER A 35 1.26 26.91 -1.03
N GLY A 36 1.56 27.03 0.27
CA GLY A 36 2.91 27.09 0.82
C GLY A 36 3.33 25.80 1.52
N SER A 37 4.22 25.94 2.49
CA SER A 37 4.78 24.81 3.24
C SER A 37 3.87 24.32 4.36
N VAL A 38 3.90 23.01 4.61
CA VAL A 38 3.32 22.38 5.80
C VAL A 38 4.46 22.02 6.75
N VAL A 39 4.45 22.57 7.96
CA VAL A 39 5.33 22.14 9.05
C VAL A 39 4.47 21.32 10.02
N LEU A 40 4.71 20.01 10.07
CA LEU A 40 4.00 19.10 10.95
C LEU A 40 4.91 18.70 12.12
N ASP A 41 4.75 19.36 13.26
CA ASP A 41 5.47 19.04 14.50
C ASP A 41 4.64 18.20 15.50
N GLY A 42 3.34 18.08 15.24
CA GLY A 42 2.40 17.25 16.01
C GLY A 42 1.97 15.98 15.28
N THR A 43 0.79 15.47 15.61
CA THR A 43 0.22 14.28 14.97
C THR A 43 -0.94 14.66 14.05
N ALA A 44 -0.82 14.37 12.76
CA ALA A 44 -1.96 14.34 11.86
C ALA A 44 -2.53 12.91 11.87
N THR A 45 -3.71 12.73 12.47
CA THR A 45 -4.30 11.39 12.63
C THR A 45 -5.64 11.22 11.92
N SER A 46 -5.80 10.06 11.31
CA SER A 46 -7.07 9.51 10.85
C SER A 46 -7.16 8.02 11.19
N THR A 47 -6.73 7.65 12.40
CA THR A 47 -6.82 6.29 12.91
C THR A 47 -8.27 5.89 13.19
N SER A 48 -8.56 4.59 13.17
CA SER A 48 -9.86 4.09 13.61
C SER A 48 -10.04 4.13 15.13
N TYR A 49 -11.30 3.96 15.55
CA TYR A 49 -11.66 3.79 16.95
C TYR A 49 -11.87 2.31 17.27
N ARG A 50 -11.38 1.85 18.42
CA ARG A 50 -11.60 0.47 18.90
C ARG A 50 -12.84 0.43 19.78
N HIS A 51 -13.72 -0.54 19.54
CA HIS A 51 -14.82 -0.84 20.44
C HIS A 51 -14.82 -2.31 20.84
N ALA A 52 -14.61 -2.60 22.12
CA ALA A 52 -14.43 -3.97 22.63
C ALA A 52 -13.37 -4.76 21.83
N ASN A 53 -13.75 -5.87 21.20
CA ASN A 53 -12.85 -6.77 20.47
C ASN A 53 -12.86 -6.50 18.96
N THR A 54 -13.32 -5.35 18.50
CA THR A 54 -13.35 -5.02 17.06
C THR A 54 -12.61 -3.72 16.79
N GLY A 55 -11.96 -3.67 15.63
CA GLY A 55 -11.30 -2.50 15.08
C GLY A 55 -11.87 -2.09 13.73
N GLY A 56 -12.09 -0.79 13.53
CA GLY A 56 -12.36 -0.23 12.20
C GLY A 56 -11.07 -0.10 11.39
N SER A 57 -11.14 0.12 10.08
CA SER A 57 -9.94 0.42 9.29
C SER A 57 -9.50 1.87 9.48
N GLY A 58 -8.21 2.11 9.30
CA GLY A 58 -7.67 3.45 9.11
C GLY A 58 -8.40 4.25 8.04
N GLY A 59 -8.38 5.57 8.20
CA GLY A 59 -9.00 6.53 7.30
C GLY A 59 -8.05 7.04 6.21
N ALA A 60 -8.29 8.28 5.78
CA ALA A 60 -7.48 8.94 4.76
C ALA A 60 -6.82 10.22 5.29
N ILE A 61 -5.58 10.47 4.88
CA ILE A 61 -4.92 11.79 4.96
C ILE A 61 -4.39 12.11 3.57
N ASN A 62 -4.79 13.26 3.03
CA ASN A 62 -4.43 13.70 1.68
C ASN A 62 -3.94 15.14 1.72
N ILE A 63 -2.66 15.34 1.43
CA ILE A 63 -1.98 16.62 1.57
C ILE A 63 -1.40 17.02 0.22
N THR A 64 -1.77 18.20 -0.26
CA THR A 64 -1.09 18.88 -1.36
C THR A 64 -0.49 20.17 -0.80
N CYS A 65 0.83 20.32 -0.92
CA CYS A 65 1.56 21.48 -0.38
C CYS A 65 2.79 21.81 -1.22
N ALA A 66 3.41 22.98 -1.07
CA ALA A 66 4.66 23.30 -1.75
C ALA A 66 5.80 22.41 -1.25
N SER A 67 5.94 22.30 0.06
CA SER A 67 6.94 21.49 0.78
C SER A 67 6.37 21.00 2.10
N ILE A 68 6.91 19.90 2.64
CA ILE A 68 6.53 19.34 3.94
C ILE A 68 7.78 19.08 4.79
N SER A 69 7.73 19.48 6.05
CA SER A 69 8.81 19.26 7.03
C SER A 69 8.23 19.13 8.44
N GLY A 70 9.09 19.05 9.45
CA GLY A 70 8.71 18.99 10.87
C GLY A 70 9.02 17.64 11.53
N SER A 71 8.91 17.60 12.85
CA SER A 71 9.26 16.41 13.67
C SER A 71 8.10 15.47 13.96
N GLY A 72 6.89 15.82 13.52
CA GLY A 72 5.64 15.13 13.81
C GLY A 72 5.41 13.86 12.98
N ILE A 73 4.21 13.27 13.11
CA ILE A 73 3.85 12.03 12.43
C ILE A 73 2.49 12.12 11.73
N ILE A 74 2.35 11.37 10.64
CA ILE A 74 1.06 11.11 9.98
C ILE A 74 0.65 9.69 10.36
N ASP A 75 -0.52 9.53 10.97
CA ASP A 75 -1.01 8.22 11.42
C ASP A 75 -2.43 7.94 10.90
N VAL A 76 -2.53 6.99 9.99
CA VAL A 76 -3.80 6.47 9.47
C VAL A 76 -3.92 4.98 9.75
N GLY A 77 -3.23 4.46 10.78
CA GLY A 77 -3.30 3.05 11.14
C GLY A 77 -4.71 2.60 11.58
N GLY A 78 -5.04 1.35 11.28
CA GLY A 78 -6.14 0.67 11.96
C GLY A 78 -5.79 0.35 13.41
N THR A 79 -6.80 0.06 14.24
CA THR A 79 -6.59 -0.26 15.65
C THR A 79 -6.07 -1.68 15.83
N LYS A 80 -5.09 -1.84 16.74
CA LYS A 80 -4.67 -3.14 17.29
C LYS A 80 -5.66 -3.63 18.34
N SER A 81 -6.07 -4.89 18.25
CA SER A 81 -6.81 -5.59 19.28
C SER A 81 -5.87 -6.11 20.38
N SER A 82 -6.29 -6.01 21.64
CA SER A 82 -5.55 -6.53 22.80
C SER A 82 -5.98 -7.96 23.21
N TYR A 83 -6.88 -8.62 22.47
CA TYR A 83 -7.37 -9.98 22.75
C TYR A 83 -7.74 -10.73 21.44
N ARG A 84 -8.59 -11.77 21.46
CA ARG A 84 -9.18 -12.52 20.30
C ARG A 84 -9.97 -11.65 19.30
N GLY A 85 -9.80 -10.33 19.36
CA GLY A 85 -10.45 -9.35 18.52
C GLY A 85 -9.78 -9.18 17.17
N ARG A 86 -10.54 -8.65 16.22
CA ARG A 86 -10.08 -8.43 14.84
C ARG A 86 -9.44 -7.06 14.71
N ASP A 87 -8.22 -7.03 14.17
CA ASP A 87 -7.51 -5.79 13.89
C ASP A 87 -8.14 -5.00 12.75
N GLY A 88 -7.97 -3.69 12.83
CA GLY A 88 -8.36 -2.77 11.77
C GLY A 88 -7.34 -2.77 10.65
N GLY A 89 -7.80 -2.87 9.39
CA GLY A 89 -6.93 -2.68 8.23
C GLY A 89 -6.32 -1.28 8.17
N GLY A 90 -5.21 -1.14 7.46
CA GLY A 90 -4.50 0.12 7.29
C GLY A 90 -5.27 1.17 6.50
N GLY A 91 -4.92 2.44 6.73
CA GLY A 91 -5.47 3.59 6.03
C GLY A 91 -4.64 4.00 4.81
N ARG A 92 -4.99 5.16 4.24
CA ARG A 92 -4.34 5.71 3.05
C ARG A 92 -3.77 7.10 3.29
N VAL A 93 -2.53 7.30 2.86
CA VAL A 93 -1.89 8.61 2.83
C VAL A 93 -1.55 8.96 1.40
N ALA A 94 -1.82 10.19 0.99
CA ALA A 94 -1.20 10.78 -0.19
C ALA A 94 -0.59 12.12 0.18
N VAL A 95 0.67 12.34 -0.21
CA VAL A 95 1.34 13.63 -0.10
C VAL A 95 1.90 14.01 -1.45
N ARG A 96 1.47 15.17 -1.95
CA ARG A 96 1.97 15.79 -3.18
C ARG A 96 2.66 17.09 -2.84
N LEU A 97 3.91 17.20 -3.30
CA LEU A 97 4.67 18.43 -3.26
C LEU A 97 4.49 19.16 -4.59
N THR A 98 4.32 20.47 -4.56
CA THR A 98 4.07 21.29 -5.76
C THR A 98 5.26 22.17 -6.13
N GLU A 99 6.19 22.40 -5.21
CA GLU A 99 7.42 23.13 -5.51
C GLU A 99 8.46 22.20 -6.14
N ASN A 100 8.93 22.55 -7.35
CA ASN A 100 9.73 21.69 -8.22
C ASN A 100 10.95 21.02 -7.55
N LYS A 101 11.58 21.65 -6.56
CA LYS A 101 12.77 21.09 -5.88
C LYS A 101 12.45 20.35 -4.59
N SER A 102 11.20 20.35 -4.14
CA SER A 102 10.80 19.75 -2.88
C SER A 102 10.80 18.23 -2.97
N THR A 103 11.45 17.59 -2.01
CA THR A 103 11.50 16.15 -1.79
C THR A 103 10.92 15.81 -0.42
N PHE A 104 10.88 14.54 -0.07
CA PHE A 104 10.44 14.07 1.25
C PHE A 104 11.60 13.92 2.25
N GLU A 105 12.79 14.43 1.96
CA GLU A 105 13.96 14.27 2.83
C GLU A 105 13.74 14.96 4.20
N ASP A 106 13.13 16.14 4.22
CA ASP A 106 12.89 16.91 5.44
C ASP A 106 11.80 16.33 6.35
N PHE A 107 10.86 15.57 5.79
CA PHE A 107 9.80 14.92 6.56
C PHE A 107 10.09 13.44 6.82
N GLY A 108 10.42 12.67 5.79
CA GLY A 108 10.82 11.27 5.87
C GLY A 108 9.63 10.28 5.88
N LEU A 109 9.73 9.23 5.05
CA LEU A 109 8.72 8.17 4.93
C LEU A 109 8.43 7.47 6.28
N ALA A 110 9.46 7.28 7.11
CA ALA A 110 9.35 6.60 8.41
C ALA A 110 8.39 7.29 9.40
N LYS A 111 8.01 8.56 9.15
CA LYS A 111 7.04 9.31 9.97
C LYS A 111 5.59 9.06 9.55
N ILE A 112 5.34 8.19 8.56
CA ILE A 112 4.01 7.87 8.05
C ILE A 112 3.62 6.45 8.46
N ILE A 113 2.59 6.35 9.29
CA ILE A 113 2.06 5.09 9.83
C ILE A 113 0.75 4.78 9.13
N THR A 114 0.68 3.67 8.41
CA THR A 114 -0.52 3.30 7.65
C THR A 114 -1.10 1.94 8.03
N GLY A 115 -0.29 1.01 8.54
CA GLY A 115 -0.71 -0.33 8.96
C GLY A 115 -0.25 -0.64 10.38
N ARG A 116 -1.08 -1.39 11.11
CA ARG A 116 -0.79 -1.90 12.45
C ARG A 116 -1.43 -3.28 12.57
N THR A 117 -0.65 -4.29 12.94
CA THR A 117 -1.14 -5.64 13.22
C THR A 117 -0.63 -6.11 14.58
N SER A 118 -1.45 -6.86 15.29
CA SER A 118 -1.16 -7.45 16.57
C SER A 118 -0.85 -8.94 16.39
N SER A 119 0.21 -9.41 17.03
CA SER A 119 0.45 -10.86 17.21
C SER A 119 0.61 -11.24 18.68
N PRO A 120 -0.27 -10.82 19.62
CA PRO A 120 0.09 -10.82 21.03
C PRO A 120 0.00 -12.19 21.72
N SER A 121 -0.41 -13.27 21.04
CA SER A 121 -0.75 -14.52 21.77
C SER A 121 -0.72 -15.84 20.98
N GLY A 122 -0.02 -15.93 19.84
CA GLY A 122 0.07 -17.20 19.08
C GLY A 122 -1.25 -17.66 18.45
N TRP A 123 -2.32 -16.88 18.56
CA TRP A 123 -3.59 -17.11 17.88
C TRP A 123 -3.59 -16.43 16.51
N SER A 124 -3.77 -17.21 15.45
CA SER A 124 -3.71 -16.77 14.04
C SER A 124 -4.80 -15.78 13.62
N VAL A 125 -5.81 -15.54 14.46
CA VAL A 125 -6.99 -14.73 14.13
C VAL A 125 -6.78 -13.22 14.22
N ASN A 126 -5.63 -12.78 14.73
CA ASN A 126 -5.31 -11.36 14.92
C ASN A 126 -4.50 -10.77 13.76
N GLN A 127 -3.99 -11.59 12.85
CA GLN A 127 -3.10 -11.15 11.77
C GLN A 127 -3.83 -10.67 10.50
N PHE A 128 -5.13 -10.36 10.60
CA PHE A 128 -6.00 -10.10 9.44
C PHE A 128 -6.18 -8.61 9.08
N ALA A 129 -5.27 -7.72 9.51
CA ALA A 129 -5.30 -6.31 9.11
C ALA A 129 -4.49 -6.08 7.84
N SER A 130 -5.14 -5.72 6.73
CA SER A 130 -4.45 -5.37 5.49
C SER A 130 -3.44 -4.23 5.69
N PRO A 131 -2.27 -4.27 5.04
CA PRO A 131 -1.33 -3.15 5.00
C PRO A 131 -1.97 -1.84 4.56
N GLY A 132 -1.44 -0.70 4.98
CA GLY A 132 -1.90 0.59 4.47
C GLY A 132 -1.22 0.97 3.16
N THR A 133 -1.62 2.10 2.56
CA THR A 133 -0.99 2.64 1.35
C THR A 133 -0.48 4.06 1.57
N ILE A 134 0.72 4.37 1.07
CA ILE A 134 1.28 5.72 1.04
C ILE A 134 1.57 6.08 -0.41
N TYR A 135 1.08 7.21 -0.90
CA TYR A 135 1.50 7.79 -2.18
C TYR A 135 2.32 9.05 -1.92
N LEU A 136 3.56 9.08 -2.42
CA LEU A 136 4.46 10.21 -2.29
C LEU A 136 4.86 10.71 -3.68
N GLN A 137 4.51 11.96 -4.00
CA GLN A 137 4.89 12.65 -5.24
C GLN A 137 5.73 13.88 -4.90
N ALA A 138 7.01 13.84 -5.24
CA ALA A 138 7.93 14.96 -5.13
C ALA A 138 7.59 16.05 -6.17
N GLY A 139 8.04 17.27 -5.93
CA GLY A 139 7.55 18.40 -6.74
C GLY A 139 8.08 18.45 -8.18
N ASN A 140 9.16 17.73 -8.48
CA ASN A 140 9.64 17.55 -9.85
C ASN A 140 8.91 16.42 -10.62
N GLN A 141 7.96 15.72 -9.98
CA GLN A 141 7.23 14.63 -10.59
C GLN A 141 5.87 15.11 -11.11
N ALA A 142 5.52 14.69 -12.32
CA ALA A 142 4.18 14.90 -12.87
C ALA A 142 3.13 14.13 -12.06
N GLU A 143 1.86 14.51 -12.22
CA GLU A 143 0.75 13.84 -11.54
C GLU A 143 0.74 12.33 -11.83
N GLY A 144 0.71 11.51 -10.78
CA GLY A 144 0.72 10.05 -10.87
C GLY A 144 2.12 9.42 -11.06
N PHE A 145 3.20 10.19 -11.04
CA PHE A 145 4.57 9.68 -11.27
C PHE A 145 5.32 9.37 -9.96
N GLY A 146 4.67 9.57 -8.81
CA GLY A 146 5.21 9.30 -7.49
C GLY A 146 5.41 7.81 -7.20
N THR A 147 5.72 7.51 -5.94
CA THR A 147 5.87 6.16 -5.44
C THR A 147 4.70 5.80 -4.55
N VAL A 148 4.08 4.66 -4.82
CA VAL A 148 3.12 3.99 -3.94
C VAL A 148 3.88 3.00 -3.07
N PHE A 149 3.77 3.12 -1.76
CA PHE A 149 4.22 2.15 -0.79
C PHE A 149 3.02 1.39 -0.25
N ILE A 150 3.10 0.07 -0.22
CA ILE A 150 2.18 -0.80 0.50
C ILE A 150 2.99 -1.42 1.64
N CYS A 151 2.71 -0.99 2.86
CA CYS A 151 3.54 -1.35 4.01
C CYS A 151 2.73 -1.59 5.28
N ASN A 152 3.21 -2.49 6.14
CA ASN A 152 2.73 -2.57 7.51
C ASN A 152 3.73 -1.86 8.43
N SER A 153 3.39 -0.65 8.86
CA SER A 153 4.34 0.27 9.51
C SER A 153 4.88 -0.23 10.86
N ASP A 154 4.31 -1.28 11.44
CA ASP A 154 4.82 -1.91 12.66
C ASP A 154 5.65 -3.19 12.41
N GLY A 155 5.89 -3.52 11.14
CA GLY A 155 6.71 -4.65 10.71
C GLY A 155 6.14 -6.03 11.04
N ASN A 156 4.89 -6.13 11.52
CA ASN A 156 4.29 -7.42 11.81
C ASN A 156 3.73 -8.07 10.54
N LEU A 157 3.71 -9.40 10.49
CA LEU A 157 3.10 -10.14 9.39
C LEU A 157 1.61 -9.81 9.26
N SER A 158 1.20 -9.42 8.06
CA SER A 158 -0.22 -9.34 7.69
C SER A 158 -0.62 -10.51 6.80
N LEU A 159 -1.62 -11.28 7.23
CA LEU A 159 -2.22 -12.36 6.44
C LEU A 159 -3.26 -11.85 5.45
N SER A 160 -3.78 -10.63 5.67
CA SER A 160 -4.76 -10.01 4.79
C SER A 160 -4.06 -9.16 3.72
N PRO A 161 -4.38 -9.33 2.44
CA PRO A 161 -3.76 -8.52 1.41
C PRO A 161 -4.35 -7.11 1.36
N THR A 162 -3.56 -6.17 0.87
CA THR A 162 -4.07 -4.94 0.26
C THR A 162 -4.25 -5.15 -1.23
N PHE A 163 -5.41 -4.79 -1.76
CA PHE A 163 -5.70 -4.95 -3.18
C PHE A 163 -5.05 -3.83 -3.99
N PHE A 164 -4.33 -4.19 -5.05
CA PHE A 164 -3.68 -3.26 -5.97
C PHE A 164 -3.95 -3.66 -7.43
N PRO A 165 -4.37 -2.73 -8.31
CA PRO A 165 -4.83 -1.40 -7.95
C PRO A 165 -6.13 -1.48 -7.12
N SER A 166 -6.47 -0.39 -6.43
CA SER A 166 -7.75 -0.31 -5.73
C SER A 166 -8.89 -0.11 -6.74
N ILE A 167 -9.82 -1.06 -6.82
CA ILE A 167 -11.05 -0.90 -7.61
C ILE A 167 -12.06 -0.09 -6.80
N ARG A 168 -12.40 1.09 -7.30
CA ARG A 168 -13.35 2.02 -6.69
C ARG A 168 -14.79 1.56 -6.95
N ALA A 169 -15.75 2.21 -6.30
CA ALA A 169 -17.17 1.88 -6.43
C ALA A 169 -17.74 2.08 -7.85
N ASP A 170 -17.10 2.93 -8.65
CA ASP A 170 -17.41 3.15 -10.06
C ASP A 170 -16.78 2.11 -11.00
N GLY A 171 -16.08 1.11 -10.46
CA GLY A 171 -15.39 0.08 -11.22
C GLY A 171 -14.04 0.51 -11.79
N LEU A 172 -13.61 1.76 -11.57
CA LEU A 172 -12.34 2.29 -12.07
C LEU A 172 -11.24 2.16 -11.02
N SER A 173 -10.00 2.13 -11.49
CA SER A 173 -8.80 2.27 -10.66
C SER A 173 -8.05 3.56 -10.99
N ASP A 174 -7.10 3.92 -10.14
CA ASP A 174 -6.10 4.92 -10.53
C ASP A 174 -5.22 4.40 -11.68
N ASP A 175 -4.64 5.32 -12.45
CA ASP A 175 -3.60 5.01 -13.43
C ASP A 175 -2.22 5.01 -12.76
N PHE A 176 -1.58 3.86 -12.74
CA PHE A 176 -0.25 3.67 -12.16
C PHE A 176 0.85 3.50 -13.21
N ALA A 177 0.57 3.69 -14.51
CA ALA A 177 1.50 3.37 -15.59
C ALA A 177 2.88 4.02 -15.46
N ASN A 178 2.95 5.19 -14.82
CA ASN A 178 4.18 5.94 -14.56
C ASN A 178 4.62 5.94 -13.09
N ALA A 179 3.79 5.41 -12.19
CA ALA A 179 4.10 5.31 -10.76
C ALA A 179 5.09 4.18 -10.48
N SER A 180 5.84 4.32 -9.39
CA SER A 180 6.57 3.19 -8.81
C SER A 180 5.73 2.52 -7.73
N LEU A 181 5.84 1.20 -7.58
CA LEU A 181 5.22 0.45 -6.49
C LEU A 181 6.32 -0.20 -5.64
N SER A 182 6.28 0.04 -4.34
CA SER A 182 7.10 -0.64 -3.34
C SER A 182 6.22 -1.40 -2.37
N VAL A 183 6.51 -2.68 -2.15
CA VAL A 183 5.82 -3.55 -1.19
C VAL A 183 6.82 -3.92 -0.11
N GLU A 184 6.58 -3.45 1.12
CA GLU A 184 7.59 -3.43 2.18
C GLU A 184 7.01 -3.81 3.55
N ALA A 185 7.88 -4.16 4.50
CA ALA A 185 7.59 -4.36 5.91
C ALA A 185 6.48 -5.40 6.15
N ASN A 186 6.72 -6.64 5.73
CA ASN A 186 5.82 -7.79 5.85
C ASN A 186 4.43 -7.55 5.25
N ALA A 187 4.37 -6.76 4.17
CA ALA A 187 3.13 -6.47 3.48
C ALA A 187 2.76 -7.58 2.50
N LYS A 188 1.47 -7.89 2.45
CA LYS A 188 0.88 -8.70 1.38
C LYS A 188 0.08 -7.79 0.46
N VAL A 189 0.40 -7.83 -0.83
CA VAL A 189 -0.41 -7.21 -1.88
C VAL A 189 -1.07 -8.30 -2.72
N LYS A 190 -2.32 -8.08 -3.12
CA LYS A 190 -3.05 -8.95 -4.05
C LYS A 190 -3.46 -8.16 -5.27
N ILE A 191 -3.12 -8.64 -6.45
CA ILE A 191 -3.44 -7.96 -7.69
C ILE A 191 -4.94 -8.11 -7.99
N ALA A 192 -5.60 -7.01 -8.32
CA ALA A 192 -7.06 -6.95 -8.49
C ALA A 192 -7.50 -6.72 -9.95
N ALA A 193 -6.56 -6.30 -10.81
CA ALA A 193 -6.73 -6.10 -12.23
C ALA A 193 -5.34 -6.03 -12.87
N ASP A 194 -5.28 -6.24 -14.19
CA ASP A 194 -4.05 -6.00 -14.95
C ASP A 194 -3.55 -4.58 -14.69
N VAL A 195 -2.28 -4.44 -14.34
CA VAL A 195 -1.70 -3.16 -13.93
C VAL A 195 -0.35 -2.94 -14.58
N LYS A 196 -0.15 -1.72 -15.06
CA LYS A 196 1.13 -1.23 -15.51
C LYS A 196 1.73 -0.32 -14.44
N ILE A 197 3.02 -0.50 -14.19
CA ILE A 197 3.82 0.33 -13.28
C ILE A 197 5.18 0.62 -13.91
N LYS A 198 5.84 1.69 -13.48
CA LYS A 198 7.18 2.02 -13.95
C LYS A 198 8.23 1.13 -13.30
N ASN A 199 8.28 1.13 -11.97
CA ASN A 199 9.22 0.33 -11.20
C ASN A 199 8.46 -0.49 -10.16
N LEU A 200 8.85 -1.76 -10.01
CA LEU A 200 8.37 -2.64 -8.96
C LEU A 200 9.49 -2.93 -7.97
N VAL A 201 9.23 -2.75 -6.69
CA VAL A 201 10.08 -3.21 -5.60
C VAL A 201 9.24 -4.07 -4.66
N ILE A 202 9.75 -5.25 -4.31
CA ILE A 202 9.22 -6.10 -3.24
C ILE A 202 10.39 -6.42 -2.32
N ASP A 203 10.28 -6.11 -1.04
CA ASP A 203 11.35 -6.42 -0.08
C ASP A 203 11.42 -7.92 0.25
N ASP A 204 12.37 -8.28 1.12
CA ASP A 204 12.64 -9.66 1.55
C ASP A 204 11.61 -10.24 2.53
N SER A 205 10.60 -9.47 2.91
CA SER A 205 9.58 -9.85 3.88
C SER A 205 8.17 -9.83 3.29
N SER A 206 8.01 -9.28 2.10
CA SER A 206 6.73 -8.99 1.47
C SER A 206 6.39 -9.95 0.34
N VAL A 207 5.08 -10.05 0.07
CA VAL A 207 4.53 -10.99 -0.90
C VAL A 207 3.55 -10.29 -1.84
N MET A 208 3.69 -10.56 -3.14
CA MET A 208 2.72 -10.21 -4.18
C MET A 208 1.98 -11.44 -4.68
N ASP A 209 0.67 -11.47 -4.47
CA ASP A 209 -0.25 -12.45 -5.04
C ASP A 209 -0.80 -11.92 -6.38
N LEU A 210 -0.36 -12.51 -7.50
CA LEU A 210 -0.75 -12.12 -8.86
C LEU A 210 -2.25 -12.38 -9.13
N ALA A 211 -2.85 -13.33 -8.42
CA ALA A 211 -4.28 -13.63 -8.48
C ALA A 211 -4.86 -13.73 -9.90
N GLY A 212 -4.11 -14.32 -10.84
CA GLY A 212 -4.51 -14.52 -12.23
C GLY A 212 -4.35 -13.31 -13.15
N PHE A 213 -3.84 -12.19 -12.63
CA PHE A 213 -3.66 -10.93 -13.36
C PHE A 213 -2.22 -10.68 -13.77
N ARG A 214 -2.05 -9.78 -14.73
CA ARG A 214 -0.75 -9.37 -15.26
C ARG A 214 -0.25 -8.09 -14.60
N VAL A 215 0.97 -8.13 -14.08
CA VAL A 215 1.74 -6.94 -13.68
C VAL A 215 2.77 -6.64 -14.75
N THR A 216 2.72 -5.46 -15.36
CA THR A 216 3.74 -5.02 -16.33
C THR A 216 4.58 -3.91 -15.73
N ALA A 217 5.88 -4.16 -15.55
CA ALA A 217 6.83 -3.20 -15.01
C ALA A 217 7.96 -2.88 -16.01
N ALA A 218 8.47 -1.64 -16.02
CA ALA A 218 9.65 -1.32 -16.81
C ALA A 218 10.93 -1.89 -16.17
N SER A 219 10.96 -1.95 -14.84
CA SER A 219 11.99 -2.62 -14.06
C SER A 219 11.39 -3.26 -12.80
N ALA A 220 12.04 -4.32 -12.29
CA ALA A 220 11.67 -4.93 -11.02
C ALA A 220 12.89 -5.34 -10.20
N VAL A 221 12.78 -5.16 -8.87
CA VAL A 221 13.72 -5.66 -7.87
C VAL A 221 12.92 -6.41 -6.79
N VAL A 222 13.32 -7.64 -6.50
CA VAL A 222 12.60 -8.54 -5.58
C VAL A 222 13.60 -9.13 -4.58
N ALA A 223 13.42 -8.84 -3.29
CA ALA A 223 14.39 -9.10 -2.22
C ALA A 223 15.83 -8.73 -2.61
N GLY A 224 16.00 -7.54 -3.20
CA GLY A 224 17.30 -7.04 -3.68
C GLY A 224 17.79 -7.63 -5.00
N ILE A 225 17.12 -8.64 -5.57
CA ILE A 225 17.49 -9.24 -6.85
C ILE A 225 16.81 -8.47 -7.99
N LYS A 226 17.60 -7.91 -8.90
CA LYS A 226 17.10 -7.27 -10.12
C LYS A 226 16.67 -8.32 -11.13
N LEU A 227 15.43 -8.24 -11.59
CA LEU A 227 14.91 -9.14 -12.63
C LEU A 227 15.29 -8.63 -14.03
N ALA A 228 15.58 -9.58 -14.94
CA ALA A 228 15.82 -9.28 -16.35
C ALA A 228 14.50 -8.98 -17.09
N GLY A 229 14.59 -8.50 -18.32
CA GLY A 229 13.41 -8.38 -19.19
C GLY A 229 12.87 -9.76 -19.56
N GLY A 230 11.56 -9.96 -19.44
CA GLY A 230 10.93 -11.27 -19.64
C GLY A 230 9.49 -11.33 -19.13
N GLU A 231 8.88 -12.50 -19.31
CA GLU A 231 7.60 -12.86 -18.70
C GLU A 231 7.85 -13.97 -17.69
N TYR A 232 7.30 -13.81 -16.48
CA TYR A 232 7.53 -14.70 -15.36
C TYR A 232 6.18 -15.13 -14.77
N SER A 233 5.97 -16.42 -14.68
CA SER A 233 4.91 -17.04 -13.85
C SER A 233 5.32 -17.08 -12.38
N GLU A 234 4.40 -17.44 -11.48
CA GLU A 234 4.76 -17.75 -10.08
C GLU A 234 5.88 -18.79 -10.01
N ALA A 235 5.84 -19.84 -10.84
CA ALA A 235 6.84 -20.89 -10.83
C ALA A 235 8.23 -20.38 -11.23
N ASP A 236 8.31 -19.53 -12.25
CA ASP A 236 9.58 -18.91 -12.66
C ASP A 236 10.16 -18.05 -11.53
N LEU A 237 9.31 -17.26 -10.86
CA LEU A 237 9.71 -16.38 -9.77
C LEU A 237 10.10 -17.17 -8.51
N ALA A 238 9.42 -18.27 -8.20
CA ALA A 238 9.74 -19.12 -7.07
C ALA A 238 11.13 -19.78 -7.20
N ILE A 239 11.57 -20.06 -8.42
CA ILE A 239 12.93 -20.56 -8.69
C ILE A 239 13.98 -19.46 -8.51
N ILE A 240 13.69 -18.24 -8.97
CA ILE A 240 14.60 -17.09 -8.86
C ILE A 240 14.73 -16.63 -7.42
N ASN A 241 13.60 -16.47 -6.74
CA ASN A 241 13.52 -16.00 -5.37
C ASN A 241 12.21 -16.47 -4.68
N PRO A 242 12.28 -17.56 -3.89
CA PRO A 242 11.09 -18.22 -3.35
C PRO A 242 10.36 -17.38 -2.29
N GLY A 243 9.02 -17.43 -2.33
CA GLY A 243 8.17 -16.88 -1.27
C GLY A 243 7.68 -15.45 -1.46
N HIS A 244 8.22 -14.69 -2.43
CA HIS A 244 7.81 -13.29 -2.69
C HIS A 244 6.66 -13.15 -3.67
N PHE A 245 6.36 -14.21 -4.42
CA PHE A 245 5.23 -14.25 -5.33
C PHE A 245 4.36 -15.46 -5.04
N ALA A 246 3.07 -15.25 -5.24
CA ALA A 246 2.06 -16.30 -5.28
C ALA A 246 1.12 -16.04 -6.46
N ASP A 247 0.42 -17.06 -6.95
CA ASP A 247 -0.77 -16.88 -7.77
C ASP A 247 -1.91 -17.74 -7.25
N SER A 248 -2.77 -17.10 -6.46
CA SER A 248 -3.93 -17.76 -5.85
C SER A 248 -5.13 -17.94 -6.79
N SER A 249 -5.01 -17.60 -8.08
CA SER A 249 -6.09 -17.89 -9.04
C SER A 249 -6.28 -19.39 -9.22
N ALA A 250 -7.52 -19.82 -9.48
CA ALA A 250 -7.84 -21.23 -9.70
C ALA A 250 -7.16 -21.81 -10.96
N THR A 251 -6.73 -20.95 -11.88
CA THR A 251 -6.11 -21.30 -13.16
C THR A 251 -4.59 -21.03 -13.20
N SER A 252 -4.03 -20.38 -12.17
CA SER A 252 -2.61 -19.97 -12.09
C SER A 252 -2.09 -19.26 -13.35
N THR A 253 -2.84 -18.28 -13.86
CA THR A 253 -2.55 -17.56 -15.13
C THR A 253 -1.89 -16.19 -14.95
N GLY A 254 -1.59 -15.79 -13.72
CA GLY A 254 -0.97 -14.51 -13.38
C GLY A 254 0.47 -14.44 -13.86
N LEU A 255 0.86 -13.26 -14.35
CA LEU A 255 2.19 -13.05 -14.96
C LEU A 255 2.81 -11.72 -14.52
N LEU A 256 4.10 -11.74 -14.21
CA LEU A 256 4.93 -10.54 -14.14
C LEU A 256 5.67 -10.36 -15.48
N LYS A 257 5.38 -9.28 -16.20
CA LYS A 257 6.13 -8.86 -17.39
C LYS A 257 7.10 -7.75 -17.02
N ILE A 258 8.38 -8.00 -17.17
CA ILE A 258 9.41 -6.97 -17.13
C ILE A 258 9.74 -6.59 -18.56
N THR A 259 9.42 -5.36 -18.96
CA THR A 259 9.61 -4.97 -20.36
C THR A 259 11.09 -4.86 -20.72
N GLY A 260 11.94 -4.44 -19.78
CA GLY A 260 13.39 -4.28 -20.01
C GLY A 260 13.73 -3.44 -21.25
N SER A 261 15.03 -3.34 -21.55
CA SER A 261 15.56 -2.71 -22.77
C SER A 261 16.14 -3.73 -23.77
N ALA A 262 15.92 -5.03 -23.53
CA ALA A 262 16.60 -6.12 -24.25
C ALA A 262 15.63 -7.19 -24.78
N THR A 263 14.55 -6.81 -25.46
CA THR A 263 13.89 -7.73 -26.38
C THR A 263 14.71 -7.80 -27.67
N MET A 264 15.82 -8.53 -27.67
CA MET A 264 16.52 -8.87 -28.91
C MET A 264 15.75 -10.03 -29.56
N ILE A 265 14.91 -9.71 -30.55
CA ILE A 265 14.31 -10.73 -31.41
C ILE A 265 15.43 -11.25 -32.32
N VAL A 266 15.95 -12.44 -32.03
CA VAL A 266 16.80 -13.17 -32.98
C VAL A 266 15.87 -13.86 -33.98
N ILE A 267 15.71 -13.26 -35.15
CA ILE A 267 15.19 -13.97 -36.32
C ILE A 267 16.35 -14.81 -36.87
N ARG A 268 16.19 -16.14 -36.87
CA ARG A 268 17.00 -17.02 -37.71
C ARG A 268 16.32 -17.19 -39.06
#